data_AF-A0A0F3RPA2-F1
#
_entry.id   AF-A0A0F3RPA2-F1
#
_cell.length_a   1.000
_cell.length_b   1.000
_cell.length_c   1.000
_cell.angle_alpha   90.00
_cell.angle_beta   90.00
_cell.angle_gamma   90.00
#
_symmetry.space_group_name_H-M   'P 1'
#
loop_
_entity.id
_entity.type
_entity.pdbx_description
1 polymer ?
#
loop_
_entity_poly.entity_id
_entity_poly.type
_entity_poly.pdbx_seq_one_letter_code
_entity_poly.pdbx_strand_id
1 'polypeptide(L)'
;PVELTSKFGIDQVRYFLLREITIGNDGNFSKISFINRINSELCNKLGNLVHRTLSFIYKYNKAQIPQLDGITITNLYKSESLLLKIVMLSDNLANIIDNENVTVILNRIMEIVNQANIYFDQQAPWKFKDSNSQKIATILYTLIETIRCIAILLQPFIPESANTILDLIAIDKTERIFSCINRSHAIKPGKTILEPKPIFVKIEE
;
A
#
# COMPACT_ATOMS: atom_id res chain seq x y z
N PRO A 1 4.69 22.45 13.46
CA PRO A 1 4.23 21.04 13.26
C PRO A 1 2.88 20.71 13.90
N VAL A 2 2.68 21.03 15.20
CA VAL A 2 1.42 20.73 15.93
C VAL A 2 0.19 21.37 15.29
N GLU A 3 0.27 22.63 14.87
CA GLU A 3 -0.85 23.29 14.19
C GLU A 3 -1.18 22.62 12.84
N LEU A 4 -0.16 22.19 12.09
CA LEU A 4 -0.34 21.48 10.82
C LEU A 4 -1.02 20.13 11.02
N THR A 5 -0.75 19.42 12.13
CA THR A 5 -1.38 18.12 12.40
C THR A 5 -2.87 18.28 12.69
N SER A 6 -3.25 19.34 13.40
CA SER A 6 -4.66 19.66 13.64
C SER A 6 -5.40 20.04 12.35
N LYS A 7 -4.70 20.66 11.40
CA LYS A 7 -5.29 21.13 10.14
C LYS A 7 -5.35 20.07 9.04
N PHE A 8 -4.30 19.27 8.88
CA PHE A 8 -4.12 18.38 7.74
C PHE A 8 -4.04 16.89 8.09
N GLY A 9 -4.03 16.55 9.38
CA GLY A 9 -3.87 15.18 9.88
C GLY A 9 -2.42 14.85 10.26
N ILE A 10 -2.28 13.98 11.28
CA ILE A 10 -0.97 13.64 11.84
C ILE A 10 -0.09 12.89 10.84
N ASP A 11 -0.65 11.93 10.11
CA ASP A 11 0.09 11.10 9.16
C ASP A 11 0.59 11.90 7.96
N GLN A 12 -0.18 12.87 7.48
CA GLN A 12 0.22 13.76 6.40
C GLN A 12 1.45 14.56 6.81
N VAL A 13 1.45 15.12 8.03
CA VAL A 13 2.60 15.86 8.54
C VAL A 13 3.80 14.95 8.78
N ARG A 14 3.61 13.78 9.40
CA ARG A 14 4.68 12.79 9.61
C ARG A 14 5.32 12.39 8.28
N TYR A 15 4.49 12.01 7.31
CA TYR A 15 4.94 11.60 5.99
C TYR A 15 5.75 12.70 5.33
N PHE A 16 5.22 13.93 5.27
CA PHE A 16 5.93 15.04 4.61
C PHE A 16 7.31 15.29 5.24
N LEU A 17 7.39 15.37 6.56
CA LEU A 17 8.66 15.65 7.25
C LEU A 17 9.70 14.56 6.96
N LEU A 18 9.29 13.29 7.04
CA LEU A 18 10.17 12.14 6.80
C LEU A 18 10.53 11.93 5.33
N ARG A 19 9.74 12.52 4.42
CA ARG A 19 9.87 12.34 2.97
C ARG A 19 10.65 13.47 2.30
N GLU A 20 10.52 14.68 2.80
CA GLU A 20 11.08 15.90 2.20
C GLU A 20 12.40 16.31 2.86
N ILE A 21 12.56 16.03 4.16
CA ILE A 21 13.72 16.47 4.94
C ILE A 21 14.64 15.28 5.13
N THR A 22 15.78 15.27 4.43
CA THR A 22 16.85 14.31 4.70
C THR A 22 17.40 14.57 6.10
N ILE A 23 17.29 13.58 6.99
CA ILE A 23 17.83 13.67 8.35
C ILE A 23 19.31 14.09 8.29
N GLY A 24 19.66 15.15 9.01
CA GLY A 24 21.02 15.72 9.05
C GLY A 24 21.22 16.99 8.20
N ASN A 25 20.26 17.34 7.34
CA ASN A 25 20.30 18.56 6.53
C ASN A 25 19.18 19.53 6.92
N ASP A 26 19.38 20.83 6.67
CA ASP A 26 18.32 21.83 6.78
C ASP A 26 17.22 21.55 5.76
N GLY A 27 15.97 21.50 6.23
CA GLY A 27 14.79 21.25 5.41
C GLY A 27 14.00 22.54 5.15
N ASN A 28 13.69 22.82 3.89
CA ASN A 28 12.81 23.93 3.53
C ASN A 28 11.35 23.48 3.53
N PHE A 29 10.56 23.98 4.49
CA PHE A 29 9.11 23.80 4.48
C PHE A 29 8.43 24.90 3.66
N SER A 30 7.53 24.50 2.77
CA SER A 30 6.53 25.39 2.20
C SER A 30 5.16 24.72 2.21
N LYS A 31 4.09 25.49 2.43
CA LYS A 31 2.72 24.96 2.38
C LYS A 31 2.41 24.33 1.02
N ILE A 32 2.91 24.93 -0.06
CA ILE A 32 2.71 24.45 -1.44
C ILE A 32 3.38 23.08 -1.63
N SER A 33 4.65 22.93 -1.23
CA SER A 33 5.34 21.63 -1.34
C SER A 33 4.69 20.57 -0.46
N PHE A 34 4.23 20.93 0.74
CA PHE A 34 3.44 20.06 1.60
C PHE A 34 2.19 19.52 0.89
N ILE A 35 1.32 20.42 0.43
CA ILE A 35 0.06 20.04 -0.23
C ILE A 35 0.32 19.18 -1.47
N ASN A 36 1.28 19.59 -2.30
CA ASN A 36 1.63 18.84 -3.51
C ASN A 36 2.14 17.44 -3.20
N ARG A 37 2.99 17.27 -2.17
CA ARG A 37 3.51 15.96 -1.78
C ARG A 37 2.39 15.04 -1.28
N ILE A 38 1.55 15.53 -0.38
CA ILE A 38 0.45 14.73 0.19
C ILE A 38 -0.56 14.34 -0.90
N ASN A 39 -0.98 15.30 -1.72
CA ASN A 39 -1.92 15.01 -2.80
C ASN A 39 -1.33 14.04 -3.83
N SER A 40 -0.08 14.25 -4.25
CA SER A 40 0.52 13.43 -5.30
C SER A 40 0.91 12.03 -4.83
N GLU A 41 1.39 11.86 -3.59
CA GLU A 41 1.87 10.58 -3.08
C GLU A 41 0.84 9.83 -2.23
N LEU A 42 0.29 10.46 -1.19
CA LEU A 42 -0.68 9.78 -0.33
C LEU A 42 -2.03 9.64 -1.01
N CYS A 43 -2.61 10.73 -1.52
CA CYS A 43 -3.94 10.67 -2.13
C CYS A 43 -3.92 9.95 -3.49
N ASN A 44 -3.16 10.48 -4.46
CA ASN A 44 -3.26 10.06 -5.85
C ASN A 44 -2.57 8.73 -6.16
N LYS A 45 -1.56 8.33 -5.38
CA LYS A 45 -0.85 7.05 -5.60
C LYS A 45 -1.33 5.98 -4.62
N LEU A 46 -1.01 6.12 -3.33
CA LEU A 46 -1.32 5.08 -2.33
C LEU A 46 -2.84 4.93 -2.12
N GLY A 47 -3.52 6.03 -1.80
CA GLY A 47 -4.96 6.05 -1.53
C GLY A 47 -5.78 5.58 -2.72
N ASN A 48 -5.46 6.07 -3.92
CA ASN A 48 -6.12 5.65 -5.15
C ASN A 48 -5.92 4.16 -5.47
N LEU A 49 -4.71 3.62 -5.30
CA LEU A 49 -4.42 2.20 -5.48
C LEU A 49 -5.27 1.33 -4.55
N VAL A 50 -5.27 1.67 -3.26
CA VAL A 50 -6.05 0.97 -2.24
C VAL A 50 -7.53 1.04 -2.60
N HIS A 51 -8.06 2.23 -2.82
CA HIS A 51 -9.47 2.44 -3.11
C HIS A 51 -9.90 1.68 -4.38
N ARG A 52 -9.20 1.85 -5.51
CA ARG A 52 -9.56 1.17 -6.77
C ARG A 52 -9.54 -0.36 -6.64
N THR A 53 -8.52 -0.90 -5.98
CA THR A 53 -8.39 -2.36 -5.78
C THR A 53 -9.52 -2.89 -4.91
N LEU A 54 -9.76 -2.26 -3.75
CA LEU A 54 -10.80 -2.70 -2.82
C LEU A 54 -12.21 -2.49 -3.40
N SER A 55 -12.50 -1.38 -4.08
CA SER A 55 -13.78 -1.18 -4.78
C SER A 55 -14.04 -2.26 -5.82
N PHE A 56 -13.01 -2.69 -6.54
CA PHE A 56 -13.17 -3.76 -7.53
C PHE A 56 -13.51 -5.09 -6.85
N ILE A 57 -12.78 -5.46 -5.79
CA ILE A 57 -13.03 -6.68 -5.02
C ILE A 57 -14.42 -6.63 -4.36
N TYR A 58 -14.77 -5.51 -3.75
CA TYR A 58 -16.06 -5.31 -3.09
C TYR A 58 -17.23 -5.51 -4.04
N LYS A 59 -17.17 -4.85 -5.21
CA LYS A 59 -18.24 -4.87 -6.22
C LYS A 59 -18.32 -6.19 -6.98
N TYR A 60 -17.17 -6.73 -7.40
CA TYR A 60 -17.13 -7.82 -8.38
C TYR A 60 -16.82 -9.18 -7.78
N ASN A 61 -16.33 -9.23 -6.54
CA ASN A 61 -16.00 -10.48 -5.86
C ASN A 61 -16.71 -10.60 -4.49
N LYS A 62 -17.91 -10.03 -4.36
CA LYS A 62 -18.78 -10.13 -3.17
C LYS A 62 -18.05 -9.75 -1.86
N ALA A 63 -17.19 -8.74 -1.92
CA ALA A 63 -16.35 -8.31 -0.80
C ALA A 63 -15.44 -9.41 -0.22
N GLN A 64 -15.11 -10.44 -0.99
CA GLN A 64 -14.19 -11.50 -0.57
C GLN A 64 -12.87 -11.38 -1.32
N ILE A 65 -11.76 -11.74 -0.70
CA ILE A 65 -10.49 -11.91 -1.42
C ILE A 65 -10.67 -12.99 -2.50
N PRO A 66 -10.26 -12.77 -3.76
CA PRO A 66 -10.42 -13.74 -4.84
C PRO A 66 -9.81 -15.10 -4.52
N GLN A 67 -10.52 -16.16 -4.93
CA GLN A 67 -9.99 -17.52 -4.91
C GLN A 67 -8.94 -17.68 -6.00
N LEU A 68 -7.92 -18.50 -5.73
CA LEU A 68 -6.84 -18.77 -6.66
C LEU A 68 -6.94 -20.22 -7.14
N ASP A 69 -7.67 -20.45 -8.21
CA ASP A 69 -7.80 -21.78 -8.80
C ASP A 69 -6.57 -22.14 -9.64
N GLY A 70 -5.93 -23.26 -9.32
CA GLY A 70 -4.78 -23.78 -10.06
C GLY A 70 -3.47 -22.98 -9.89
N ILE A 71 -3.45 -21.97 -9.00
CA ILE A 71 -2.24 -21.20 -8.68
C ILE A 71 -2.06 -21.17 -7.17
N THR A 72 -0.89 -21.63 -6.69
CA THR A 72 -0.58 -21.54 -5.28
C THR A 72 -0.03 -20.16 -4.93
N ILE A 73 -0.25 -19.72 -3.69
CA ILE A 73 0.38 -18.51 -3.13
C ILE A 73 1.89 -18.56 -3.33
N THR A 74 2.52 -19.72 -3.08
CA THR A 74 3.97 -19.89 -3.28
C THR A 74 4.39 -19.58 -4.72
N ASN A 75 3.60 -19.98 -5.72
CA ASN A 75 3.90 -19.68 -7.11
C ASN A 75 3.77 -18.19 -7.40
N LEU A 76 2.75 -17.51 -6.87
CA LEU A 76 2.60 -16.05 -7.02
C LEU A 76 3.81 -15.29 -6.49
N TYR A 77 4.29 -15.63 -5.29
CA TYR A 77 5.49 -15.00 -4.73
C TYR A 77 6.77 -15.27 -5.54
N LYS A 78 6.76 -16.24 -6.46
CA LYS A 78 7.87 -16.55 -7.37
C LYS A 78 7.71 -15.94 -8.76
N SER A 79 6.48 -15.69 -9.21
CA SER A 79 6.20 -15.26 -10.59
C SER A 79 5.77 -13.80 -10.71
N GLU A 80 5.11 -13.24 -9.70
CA GLU A 80 4.59 -11.88 -9.76
C GLU A 80 5.66 -10.87 -9.34
N SER A 81 6.05 -10.00 -10.26
CA SER A 81 7.14 -9.03 -10.07
C SER A 81 6.93 -8.10 -8.88
N LEU A 82 5.68 -7.73 -8.58
CA LEU A 82 5.35 -6.90 -7.41
C LEU A 82 5.67 -7.62 -6.09
N LEU A 83 5.29 -8.90 -5.98
CA LEU A 83 5.53 -9.70 -4.78
C LEU A 83 7.02 -10.00 -4.61
N LEU A 84 7.74 -10.26 -5.71
CA LEU A 84 9.20 -10.41 -5.68
C LEU A 84 9.89 -9.15 -5.14
N LYS A 85 9.49 -7.96 -5.59
CA LYS A 85 10.04 -6.70 -5.08
C LYS A 85 9.78 -6.50 -3.58
N ILE A 86 8.60 -6.88 -3.11
CA ILE A 86 8.28 -6.85 -1.67
C ILE A 86 9.17 -7.79 -0.89
N VAL A 87 9.34 -9.04 -1.35
CA VAL A 87 10.21 -10.02 -0.68
C VAL A 87 11.64 -9.49 -0.62
N MET A 88 12.17 -9.00 -1.74
CA MET A 88 13.52 -8.42 -1.78
C MET A 88 13.69 -7.23 -0.83
N LEU A 89 12.68 -6.36 -0.72
CA LEU A 89 12.69 -5.24 0.22
C LEU A 89 12.63 -5.72 1.66
N SER A 90 11.78 -6.70 1.95
CA SER A 90 11.59 -7.27 3.29
C SER A 90 12.82 -8.03 3.78
N ASP A 91 13.44 -8.84 2.93
CA ASP A 91 14.64 -9.62 3.28
C ASP A 91 15.85 -8.73 3.59
N ASN A 92 15.92 -7.56 2.95
CA ASN A 92 16.98 -6.58 3.17
C ASN A 92 16.58 -5.46 4.15
N LEU A 93 15.40 -5.53 4.77
CA LEU A 93 14.83 -4.41 5.50
C LEU A 93 15.70 -3.97 6.69
N ALA A 94 16.25 -4.91 7.46
CA ALA A 94 17.13 -4.59 8.59
C ALA A 94 18.37 -3.82 8.12
N ASN A 95 19.06 -4.33 7.09
CA ASN A 95 20.23 -3.66 6.53
C ASN A 95 19.89 -2.27 5.97
N ILE A 96 18.73 -2.11 5.32
CA ILE A 96 18.25 -0.82 4.83
C ILE A 96 18.00 0.14 6.00
N ILE A 97 17.33 -0.31 7.06
CA ILE A 97 17.05 0.54 8.23
C ILE A 97 18.34 1.00 8.91
N ASP A 98 19.35 0.12 9.01
CA ASP A 98 20.60 0.43 9.69
C ASP A 98 21.53 1.36 8.89
N ASN A 99 21.43 1.36 7.56
CA ASN A 99 22.40 2.03 6.69
C ASN A 99 21.82 3.15 5.82
N GLU A 100 20.50 3.25 5.70
CA GLU A 100 19.83 4.20 4.80
C GLU A 100 18.99 5.22 5.58
N ASN A 101 18.83 6.41 5.01
CA ASN A 101 17.94 7.42 5.58
C ASN A 101 16.46 7.04 5.34
N VAL A 102 15.58 7.42 6.27
CA VAL A 102 14.12 7.21 6.18
C VAL A 102 13.53 7.66 4.83
N THR A 103 14.03 8.76 4.26
CA THR A 103 13.63 9.24 2.93
C THR A 103 13.84 8.19 1.85
N VAL A 104 14.96 7.45 1.88
CA VAL A 104 15.29 6.39 0.93
C VAL A 104 14.34 5.20 1.11
N ILE A 105 13.99 4.86 2.35
CA ILE A 105 13.03 3.78 2.66
C ILE A 105 11.66 4.12 2.09
N LEU A 106 11.15 5.32 2.36
CA LEU A 106 9.87 5.80 1.83
C LEU A 106 9.86 5.87 0.30
N ASN A 107 10.96 6.30 -0.32
CA ASN A 107 11.13 6.27 -1.78
C ASN A 107 10.93 4.84 -2.34
N ARG A 108 11.61 3.85 -1.76
CA ARG A 108 11.51 2.45 -2.20
C ARG A 108 10.09 1.90 -2.06
N ILE A 109 9.41 2.21 -0.95
CA ILE A 109 8.01 1.81 -0.74
C ILE A 109 7.09 2.46 -1.80
N MET A 110 7.24 3.77 -2.03
CA MET A 110 6.43 4.49 -3.01
C MET A 110 6.72 4.09 -4.46
N GLU A 111 7.92 3.61 -4.75
CA GLU A 111 8.22 2.99 -6.05
C GLU A 111 7.38 1.74 -6.26
N ILE A 112 7.24 0.86 -5.25
CA ILE A 112 6.36 -0.32 -5.33
C ILE A 112 4.90 0.12 -5.52
N VAL A 113 4.43 1.16 -4.80
CA VAL A 113 3.09 1.73 -5.01
C VAL A 113 2.89 2.20 -6.46
N ASN A 114 3.87 2.89 -7.04
CA ASN A 114 3.79 3.33 -8.45
C ASN A 114 3.71 2.13 -9.40
N GLN A 115 4.54 1.11 -9.18
CA GLN A 115 4.54 -0.09 -10.00
C GLN A 115 3.22 -0.87 -9.87
N ALA A 116 2.61 -0.90 -8.69
CA ALA A 116 1.30 -1.50 -8.48
C ALA A 116 0.18 -0.72 -9.20
N ASN A 117 0.24 0.62 -9.25
CA ASN A 117 -0.67 1.42 -10.07
C ASN A 117 -0.49 1.10 -11.57
N ILE A 118 0.75 1.08 -12.06
CA ILE A 118 1.06 0.71 -13.46
C ILE A 118 0.55 -0.69 -13.78
N TYR A 119 0.77 -1.66 -12.89
CA TYR A 119 0.26 -3.02 -13.03
C TYR A 119 -1.27 -3.04 -13.12
N PHE A 120 -1.97 -2.36 -12.21
CA PHE A 120 -3.44 -2.24 -12.26
C PHE A 120 -3.90 -1.71 -13.62
N ASP A 121 -3.27 -0.66 -14.13
CA ASP A 121 -3.68 -0.02 -15.37
C ASP A 121 -3.36 -0.87 -16.61
N GLN A 122 -2.20 -1.51 -16.65
CA GLN A 122 -1.80 -2.41 -17.74
C GLN A 122 -2.67 -3.66 -17.81
N GLN A 123 -3.00 -4.23 -16.64
CA GLN A 123 -3.87 -5.40 -16.58
C GLN A 123 -5.32 -5.05 -16.92
N ALA A 124 -5.71 -3.79 -16.76
CA ALA A 124 -7.03 -3.26 -17.11
C ALA A 124 -8.19 -4.15 -16.62
N PRO A 125 -8.28 -4.48 -15.32
CA PRO A 125 -9.26 -5.44 -14.79
C PRO A 125 -10.72 -5.06 -15.12
N TRP A 126 -11.01 -3.77 -15.30
CA TRP A 126 -12.33 -3.27 -15.70
C TRP A 126 -12.76 -3.64 -17.12
N LYS A 127 -11.85 -4.07 -18.00
CA LYS A 127 -12.19 -4.50 -19.37
C LYS A 127 -12.70 -5.93 -19.44
N PHE A 128 -12.52 -6.72 -18.39
CA PHE A 128 -12.97 -8.10 -18.40
C PHE A 128 -14.48 -8.18 -18.19
N LYS A 129 -15.15 -8.89 -19.12
CA LYS A 129 -16.60 -9.09 -19.07
C LYS A 129 -17.04 -10.09 -18.00
N ASP A 130 -16.20 -11.08 -17.75
CA ASP A 130 -16.41 -12.08 -16.69
C ASP A 130 -15.47 -11.80 -15.53
N SER A 131 -16.01 -11.21 -14.46
CA SER A 131 -15.28 -10.91 -13.24
C SER A 131 -14.78 -12.16 -12.50
N ASN A 132 -15.27 -13.35 -12.85
CA ASN A 132 -14.89 -14.61 -12.21
C ASN A 132 -13.73 -15.33 -12.90
N SER A 133 -13.13 -14.74 -13.95
CA SER A 133 -11.98 -15.37 -14.59
C SER A 133 -10.77 -15.45 -13.65
N GLN A 134 -10.06 -16.58 -13.69
CA GLN A 134 -8.88 -16.82 -12.85
C GLN A 134 -7.77 -15.78 -13.07
N LYS A 135 -7.71 -15.18 -14.26
CA LYS A 135 -6.78 -14.09 -14.56
C LYS A 135 -7.06 -12.85 -13.71
N ILE A 136 -8.31 -12.41 -13.60
CA ILE A 136 -8.68 -11.26 -12.76
C ILE A 136 -8.46 -11.60 -11.29
N ALA A 137 -8.83 -12.81 -10.87
CA ALA A 137 -8.62 -13.25 -9.50
C ALA A 137 -7.15 -13.14 -9.11
N THR A 138 -6.24 -13.60 -9.99
CA THR A 138 -4.79 -13.47 -9.82
C THR A 138 -4.35 -12.00 -9.74
N ILE A 139 -4.80 -11.15 -10.67
CA ILE A 139 -4.45 -9.71 -10.69
C ILE A 139 -4.86 -9.03 -9.39
N LEU A 140 -6.12 -9.19 -8.97
CA LEU A 140 -6.68 -8.57 -7.77
C LEU A 140 -6.03 -9.12 -6.50
N TYR A 141 -5.73 -10.42 -6.47
CA TYR A 141 -5.01 -11.05 -5.36
C TYR A 141 -3.58 -10.48 -5.24
N THR A 142 -2.83 -10.40 -6.34
CA THR A 142 -1.48 -9.82 -6.36
C THR A 142 -1.49 -8.39 -5.82
N LEU A 143 -2.45 -7.57 -6.26
CA LEU A 143 -2.60 -6.18 -5.81
C LEU A 143 -2.92 -6.08 -4.32
N ILE A 144 -3.89 -6.86 -3.82
CA ILE A 144 -4.27 -6.76 -2.40
C ILE A 144 -3.20 -7.32 -1.46
N GLU A 145 -2.48 -8.37 -1.86
CA GLU A 145 -1.33 -8.87 -1.10
C GLU A 145 -0.16 -7.86 -1.12
N THR A 146 0.04 -7.18 -2.25
CA THR A 146 1.00 -6.06 -2.35
C THR A 146 0.62 -4.93 -1.41
N ILE A 147 -0.66 -4.53 -1.40
CA ILE A 147 -1.20 -3.49 -0.49
C ILE A 147 -1.01 -3.89 0.98
N ARG A 148 -1.27 -5.15 1.35
CA ARG A 148 -1.06 -5.65 2.72
C ARG A 148 0.38 -5.42 3.17
N CYS A 149 1.34 -5.83 2.35
CA CYS A 149 2.76 -5.71 2.68
C CYS A 149 3.19 -4.24 2.76
N ILE A 150 2.77 -3.40 1.81
CA ILE A 150 3.04 -1.96 1.82
C ILE A 150 2.48 -1.31 3.09
N ALA A 151 1.24 -1.64 3.47
CA ALA A 151 0.63 -1.07 4.66
C ALA A 151 1.40 -1.48 5.93
N ILE A 152 1.84 -2.74 6.04
CA ILE A 152 2.70 -3.17 7.16
C ILE A 152 3.99 -2.36 7.21
N LEU A 153 4.67 -2.20 6.07
CA LEU A 153 5.91 -1.40 5.96
C LEU A 153 5.72 0.08 6.29
N LEU A 154 4.52 0.62 6.05
CA LEU A 154 4.21 2.03 6.26
C LEU A 154 3.84 2.39 7.71
N GLN A 155 3.58 1.40 8.57
CA GLN A 155 3.17 1.64 9.96
C GLN A 155 4.11 2.55 10.76
N PRO A 156 5.45 2.49 10.64
CA PRO A 156 6.33 3.41 11.37
C PRO A 156 6.20 4.87 10.91
N PHE A 157 5.71 5.10 9.69
CA PHE A 157 5.70 6.42 9.05
C PHE A 157 4.33 7.08 9.11
N ILE A 158 3.28 6.33 8.78
CA ILE A 158 1.86 6.78 8.75
C ILE A 158 0.97 5.79 9.52
N PRO A 159 1.14 5.65 10.85
CA PRO A 159 0.55 4.57 11.64
C PRO A 159 -0.98 4.49 11.55
N GLU A 160 -1.70 5.61 11.58
CA GLU A 160 -3.17 5.59 11.58
C GLU A 160 -3.73 5.15 10.22
N SER A 161 -3.16 5.67 9.14
CA SER A 161 -3.52 5.38 7.77
C SER A 161 -3.14 3.96 7.38
N ALA A 162 -1.95 3.51 7.76
CA ALA A 162 -1.50 2.14 7.55
C ALA A 162 -2.40 1.13 8.27
N ASN A 163 -2.76 1.40 9.52
CA ASN A 163 -3.71 0.56 10.26
C ASN A 163 -5.10 0.58 9.64
N THR A 164 -5.58 1.74 9.19
CA THR A 164 -6.87 1.85 8.48
C THR A 164 -6.88 0.97 7.22
N ILE A 165 -5.80 0.98 6.43
CA ILE A 165 -5.67 0.10 5.26
C ILE A 165 -5.73 -1.38 5.68
N LEU A 166 -4.99 -1.76 6.72
CA LEU A 166 -4.96 -3.14 7.24
C LEU A 166 -6.30 -3.59 7.83
N ASP A 167 -7.05 -2.67 8.45
CA ASP A 167 -8.42 -2.90 8.94
C ASP A 167 -9.38 -3.16 7.77
N LEU A 168 -9.30 -2.37 6.68
CA LEU A 168 -10.15 -2.56 5.50
C LEU A 168 -9.98 -3.93 4.85
N ILE A 169 -8.78 -4.51 4.89
CA ILE A 169 -8.49 -5.86 4.40
C ILE A 169 -8.50 -6.92 5.51
N ALA A 170 -9.07 -6.55 6.68
CA ALA A 170 -9.34 -7.41 7.82
C ALA A 170 -8.12 -8.13 8.42
N ILE A 171 -6.92 -7.58 8.32
CA ILE A 171 -5.69 -8.21 8.86
C ILE A 171 -5.67 -8.09 10.38
N ASP A 172 -5.39 -9.19 11.08
CA ASP A 172 -5.34 -9.16 12.55
C ASP A 172 -4.17 -8.30 13.04
N LYS A 173 -4.32 -7.62 14.18
CA LYS A 173 -3.26 -6.79 14.77
C LYS A 173 -1.99 -7.58 15.05
N THR A 174 -2.08 -8.86 15.41
CA THR A 174 -0.91 -9.71 15.66
C THR A 174 -0.14 -10.07 14.38
N GLU A 175 -0.78 -9.91 13.21
CA GLU A 175 -0.18 -10.17 11.89
C GLU A 175 0.37 -8.91 11.21
N ARG A 176 0.37 -7.75 11.91
CA ARG A 176 0.86 -6.46 11.39
C ARG A 176 2.32 -6.19 11.74
N ILE A 177 3.16 -7.23 11.76
CA ILE A 177 4.59 -7.11 12.06
C ILE A 177 5.42 -7.42 10.82
N PHE A 178 6.65 -6.89 10.74
CA PHE A 178 7.50 -7.08 9.56
C PHE A 178 7.78 -8.56 9.25
N SER A 179 7.89 -9.41 10.27
CA SER A 179 8.05 -10.86 10.10
C SER A 179 6.83 -11.56 9.49
N CYS A 180 5.70 -10.86 9.28
CA CYS A 180 4.53 -11.35 8.55
C CYS A 180 4.51 -10.89 7.07
N ILE A 181 5.57 -10.23 6.58
CA ILE A 181 5.75 -9.89 5.17
C ILE A 181 6.42 -11.09 4.46
N ASN A 182 5.68 -12.19 4.34
CA ASN A 182 6.11 -13.37 3.60
C ASN A 182 4.92 -14.24 3.18
N ARG A 183 5.20 -15.20 2.30
CA ARG A 183 4.22 -16.13 1.74
C ARG A 183 3.43 -16.93 2.79
N SER A 184 3.99 -17.20 3.95
CA SER A 184 3.33 -18.00 5.00
C SER A 184 2.24 -17.21 5.73
N HIS A 185 2.30 -15.88 5.67
CA HIS A 185 1.33 -14.94 6.25
C HIS A 185 0.58 -14.14 5.16
N ALA A 186 0.64 -14.60 3.91
CA ALA A 186 -0.11 -14.00 2.83
C ALA A 186 -1.62 -14.01 3.11
N ILE A 187 -2.32 -13.02 2.58
CA ILE A 187 -3.76 -12.89 2.80
C ILE A 187 -4.51 -14.13 2.31
N LYS A 188 -5.34 -14.70 3.18
CA LYS A 188 -6.09 -15.92 2.84
C LYS A 188 -7.21 -15.60 1.84
N PRO A 189 -7.29 -16.31 0.70
CA PRO A 189 -8.45 -16.24 -0.20
C PRO A 189 -9.78 -16.44 0.53
N GLY A 190 -10.84 -15.80 0.05
CA GLY A 190 -12.18 -15.89 0.62
C GLY A 190 -12.44 -15.04 1.86
N LYS A 191 -11.40 -14.45 2.46
CA LYS A 191 -11.56 -13.52 3.59
C LYS A 191 -12.41 -12.32 3.18
N THR A 192 -13.35 -11.89 4.02
CA THR A 192 -14.19 -10.73 3.71
C THR A 192 -13.45 -9.43 4.02
N ILE A 193 -13.45 -8.50 3.07
CA ILE A 193 -12.96 -7.12 3.25
C ILE A 193 -14.10 -6.21 3.70
N LEU A 194 -13.75 -5.10 4.34
CA LEU A 194 -14.71 -4.05 4.69
C LEU A 194 -15.06 -3.19 3.47
N GLU A 195 -16.15 -2.43 3.58
CA GLU A 195 -16.51 -1.46 2.56
C GLU A 195 -15.38 -0.43 2.35
N PRO A 196 -14.89 -0.24 1.12
CA PRO A 196 -13.79 0.65 0.85
C PRO A 196 -14.18 2.10 1.10
N LYS A 197 -13.31 2.80 1.84
CA LYS A 197 -13.42 4.24 2.10
C LYS A 197 -12.15 4.94 1.66
N PRO A 198 -12.21 6.21 1.22
CA PRO A 198 -11.01 7.01 0.98
C PRO A 198 -10.14 7.07 2.25
N ILE A 199 -8.85 6.73 2.10
CA ILE A 199 -7.88 6.78 3.21
C ILE A 199 -7.37 8.20 3.43
N PHE A 200 -7.13 8.91 2.33
CA PHE A 200 -6.60 10.26 2.34
C PHE A 200 -7.56 11.19 1.61
N VAL A 201 -7.85 12.32 2.23
CA VAL A 201 -8.66 13.39 1.63
C VAL A 201 -7.72 14.36 0.92
N LYS A 202 -8.06 14.73 -0.33
CA LYS A 202 -7.29 15.70 -1.09
C LYS A 202 -7.36 17.07 -0.41
N ILE A 203 -6.22 17.74 -0.31
CA ILE A 203 -6.13 19.09 0.24
C ILE A 203 -6.35 20.09 -0.91
N GLU A 204 -7.35 20.96 -0.79
CA GLU A 204 -7.76 21.91 -1.85
C GLU A 204 -7.27 23.34 -1.65
N GLU A 205 -6.59 23.64 -0.53
CA GLU A 205 -6.14 24.99 -0.15
C GLU A 205 -4.97 25.56 -0.96
#